data_AF-A0A6P8MH04-F1
#
_entry.id   AF-A0A6P8MH04-F1
#
_cell.length_a   1.000
_cell.length_b   1.000
_cell.length_c   1.000
_cell.angle_alpha   90.00
_cell.angle_beta   90.00
_cell.angle_gamma   90.00
#
_symmetry.space_group_name_H-M   'P 1'
#
loop_
_entity.id
_entity.type
_entity.pdbx_description
1 polymer ?
#
loop_
_entity_poly.entity_id
_entity_poly.type
_entity_poly.pdbx_seq_one_letter_code
_entity_poly.pdbx_strand_id
1 'polypeptide(L)'
;MHLIQTCFSGDPDDKHLRKVEKDVLIPQRMRDKAKTEKCVAEVERFSECCKNASVLMTFQCQKENAALKDCLSQWYNDPDFKAECTQEYLDERSEYRRTGIAKRLKSSRYQSST
;
A
#
# COMPACT_ATOMS: atom_id res chain seq x y z
N MET A 1 -21.80 33.46 -15.68
CA MET A 1 -22.02 32.24 -14.87
C MET A 1 -21.49 31.09 -15.72
N HIS A 2 -20.31 30.50 -15.56
CA HIS A 2 -19.68 29.95 -14.35
C HIS A 2 -18.14 30.10 -14.44
N LEU A 3 -17.57 30.91 -13.54
CA LEU A 3 -16.13 30.98 -13.26
C LEU A 3 -15.89 30.38 -11.86
N ILE A 4 -16.30 29.12 -11.66
CA ILE A 4 -16.09 28.40 -10.42
C ILE A 4 -15.83 26.92 -10.75
N GLN A 5 -14.62 26.56 -11.17
CA GLN A 5 -14.19 25.16 -11.16
C GLN A 5 -12.65 25.09 -11.02
N THR A 6 -12.20 24.84 -9.79
CA THR A 6 -10.92 24.24 -9.35
C THR A 6 -9.59 25.00 -9.56
N CYS A 7 -9.38 26.07 -8.78
CA CYS A 7 -8.04 26.38 -8.26
C CYS A 7 -7.78 25.49 -7.02
N PHE A 8 -6.71 24.69 -6.99
CA PHE A 8 -5.87 24.29 -5.81
C PHE A 8 -5.16 22.92 -5.90
N SER A 9 -5.36 22.12 -6.95
CA SER A 9 -4.61 20.87 -7.16
C SER A 9 -3.36 21.17 -7.99
N GLY A 10 -2.14 20.92 -7.49
CA GLY A 10 -0.89 21.27 -8.19
C GLY A 10 -0.73 20.68 -9.61
N ASP A 11 0.39 20.98 -10.28
CA ASP A 11 0.67 20.59 -11.68
C ASP A 11 0.49 19.08 -11.93
N PRO A 12 -0.40 18.64 -12.84
CA PRO A 12 -0.63 17.22 -13.11
C PRO A 12 0.57 16.49 -13.74
N ASP A 13 1.51 17.18 -14.36
CA ASP A 13 2.66 16.58 -15.06
C ASP A 13 3.95 16.63 -14.22
N ASP A 14 3.90 17.27 -13.05
CA ASP A 14 4.97 17.23 -12.05
C ASP A 14 5.21 15.78 -11.58
N LYS A 15 6.44 15.30 -11.74
CA LYS A 15 6.91 13.97 -11.32
C LYS A 15 7.73 13.99 -10.03
N HIS A 16 7.92 15.15 -9.41
CA HIS A 16 8.67 15.25 -8.16
C HIS A 16 7.91 14.56 -7.02
N LEU A 17 8.66 13.78 -6.22
CA LEU A 17 8.15 13.11 -5.03
C LEU A 17 8.46 13.95 -3.80
N ARG A 18 7.40 14.37 -3.12
CA ARG A 18 7.47 14.99 -1.80
C ARG A 18 7.94 13.95 -0.77
N LYS A 19 8.49 14.45 0.35
CA LYS A 19 8.98 13.60 1.45
C LYS A 19 7.93 12.57 1.92
N VAL A 20 6.69 12.99 2.11
CA VAL A 20 5.58 12.10 2.52
C VAL A 20 5.30 11.02 1.47
N GLU A 21 5.43 11.34 0.19
CA GLU A 21 5.17 10.38 -0.90
C GLU A 21 6.27 9.32 -0.94
N LYS A 22 7.52 9.77 -0.84
CA LYS A 22 8.72 8.93 -0.83
C LYS A 22 8.80 8.02 0.39
N ASP A 23 8.51 8.57 1.57
CA ASP A 23 8.79 7.90 2.85
C ASP A 23 7.56 7.19 3.43
N VAL A 24 6.35 7.52 2.97
CA VAL A 24 5.09 6.97 3.52
C VAL A 24 4.22 6.34 2.45
N LEU A 25 3.80 7.10 1.43
CA LEU A 25 2.75 6.63 0.50
C LEU A 25 3.23 5.52 -0.44
N ILE A 26 4.41 5.67 -1.05
CA ILE A 26 4.98 4.62 -1.90
C ILE A 26 5.31 3.37 -1.07
N PRO A 27 6.01 3.45 0.08
CA PRO A 27 6.21 2.31 0.98
C PRO A 27 4.91 1.63 1.42
N GLN A 28 3.86 2.40 1.69
CA GLN A 28 2.55 1.84 2.03
C GLN A 28 1.94 1.07 0.86
N ARG A 29 1.93 1.68 -0.34
CA ARG A 29 1.46 1.02 -1.56
C ARG A 29 2.21 -0.28 -1.83
N MET A 30 3.54 -0.28 -1.71
CA MET A 30 4.35 -1.49 -1.88
C MET A 30 3.91 -2.59 -0.93
N ARG A 31 3.71 -2.29 0.35
CA ARG A 31 3.26 -3.29 1.35
C ARG A 31 1.86 -3.81 1.04
N ASP A 32 0.94 -2.93 0.68
CA ASP A 32 -0.44 -3.32 0.39
C ASP A 32 -0.50 -4.20 -0.87
N LYS A 33 0.18 -3.78 -1.94
CA LYS A 33 0.27 -4.53 -3.19
C LYS A 33 1.00 -5.87 -3.01
N ALA A 34 2.09 -5.91 -2.25
CA ALA A 34 2.80 -7.15 -1.97
C ALA A 34 1.89 -8.15 -1.24
N LYS A 35 1.07 -7.71 -0.27
CA LYS A 35 0.12 -8.60 0.41
C LYS A 35 -0.99 -9.12 -0.50
N THR A 36 -1.47 -8.31 -1.44
CA THR A 36 -2.60 -8.68 -2.31
C THR A 36 -2.20 -9.46 -3.55
N GLU A 37 -0.97 -9.29 -4.03
CA GLU A 37 -0.55 -9.83 -5.34
C GLU A 37 0.66 -10.76 -5.27
N LYS A 38 1.55 -10.60 -4.28
CA LYS A 38 2.85 -11.31 -4.26
C LYS A 38 2.94 -12.37 -3.17
N CYS A 39 2.57 -12.01 -1.94
CA CYS A 39 2.69 -12.83 -0.74
C CYS A 39 1.34 -13.44 -0.31
N VAL A 40 0.48 -13.78 -1.27
CA VAL A 40 -0.90 -14.19 -1.01
C VAL A 40 -0.94 -15.47 -0.16
N ALA A 41 -0.08 -16.44 -0.47
CA ALA A 41 -0.01 -17.70 0.25
C ALA A 41 0.47 -17.53 1.70
N GLU A 42 1.45 -16.66 1.93
CA GLU A 42 1.97 -16.34 3.26
C GLU A 42 0.93 -15.58 4.09
N VAL A 43 0.18 -14.66 3.48
CA VAL A 43 -0.94 -13.96 4.11
C VAL A 43 -2.04 -14.95 4.51
N GLU A 44 -2.39 -15.89 3.64
CA GLU A 44 -3.40 -16.92 3.92
C GLU A 44 -2.98 -17.82 5.07
N ARG A 45 -1.77 -18.41 5.02
CA ARG A 45 -1.22 -19.26 6.09
C ARG A 45 -1.16 -18.54 7.43
N PHE A 46 -0.70 -17.28 7.42
CA PHE A 46 -0.68 -16.46 8.62
C PHE A 46 -2.10 -16.23 9.15
N SER A 47 -3.05 -15.87 8.28
CA SER A 47 -4.45 -15.66 8.67
C SER A 47 -5.10 -16.92 9.25
N GLU A 48 -4.85 -18.09 8.66
CA GLU A 48 -5.31 -19.38 9.18
C GLU A 48 -4.75 -19.67 10.56
N CYS A 49 -3.44 -19.45 10.76
CA CYS A 49 -2.83 -19.61 12.07
C CYS A 49 -3.45 -18.66 13.10
N CYS A 50 -3.65 -17.38 12.74
CA CYS A 50 -4.29 -16.39 13.63
C CYS A 50 -5.69 -16.84 14.07
N LYS A 51 -6.50 -17.38 13.15
CA LYS A 51 -7.86 -17.89 13.45
C LYS A 51 -7.82 -19.05 14.45
N ASN A 52 -6.82 -19.93 14.34
CA ASN A 52 -6.71 -21.12 15.19
C ASN A 52 -6.09 -20.83 16.57
N ALA A 53 -5.15 -19.87 16.64
CA ALA A 53 -4.35 -19.64 17.83
C ALA A 53 -5.02 -18.78 18.92
N SER A 54 -6.15 -18.11 18.61
CA SER A 54 -6.88 -17.23 19.52
C SER A 54 -5.92 -16.27 20.28
N VAL A 55 -5.92 -16.28 21.62
CA VAL A 55 -5.11 -15.37 22.46
C VAL A 55 -3.61 -15.68 22.40
N LEU A 56 -3.19 -16.87 21.95
CA LEU A 56 -1.78 -17.31 21.93
C LEU A 56 -1.10 -17.10 20.56
N MET A 57 -1.68 -16.27 19.70
CA MET A 57 -1.22 -16.03 18.31
C MET A 57 0.28 -15.71 18.19
N THR A 58 0.82 -14.81 19.02
CA THR A 58 2.21 -14.36 18.91
C THR A 58 3.21 -15.49 19.12
N PHE A 59 2.86 -16.49 19.93
CA PHE A 59 3.72 -17.65 20.21
C PHE A 59 3.49 -18.78 19.22
N GLN A 60 2.24 -19.05 18.85
CA GLN A 60 1.91 -20.17 17.97
C GLN A 60 2.21 -19.87 16.49
N CYS A 61 2.04 -18.62 16.05
CA CYS A 61 2.17 -18.22 14.65
C CYS A 61 3.52 -17.56 14.31
N GLN A 62 4.55 -17.80 15.13
CA GLN A 62 5.86 -17.17 14.92
C GLN A 62 6.47 -17.56 13.57
N LYS A 63 6.28 -18.82 13.14
CA LYS A 63 6.81 -19.34 11.89
C LYS A 63 6.13 -18.71 10.67
N GLU A 64 4.80 -18.66 10.67
CA GLU A 64 3.99 -18.06 9.60
C GLU A 64 4.25 -16.55 9.52
N ASN A 65 4.39 -15.89 10.67
CA ASN A 65 4.75 -14.47 10.73
C ASN A 65 6.16 -14.20 10.17
N ALA A 66 7.14 -15.06 10.46
CA ALA A 66 8.49 -14.94 9.91
C ALA A 66 8.47 -15.10 8.38
N ALA A 67 7.80 -16.14 7.87
CA ALA A 67 7.66 -16.37 6.44
C ALA A 67 6.99 -15.19 5.72
N LEU A 68 5.91 -14.63 6.28
CA LEU A 68 5.25 -13.46 5.73
C LEU A 68 6.17 -12.23 5.75
N LYS A 69 6.90 -12.00 6.84
CA LYS A 69 7.87 -10.89 6.93
C LYS A 69 8.99 -11.02 5.91
N ASP A 70 9.50 -12.23 5.70
CA ASP A 70 10.57 -12.49 4.74
C ASP A 70 10.09 -12.21 3.32
N CYS A 71 8.90 -12.69 2.95
CA CYS A 71 8.29 -12.39 1.65
C CYS A 71 8.09 -10.88 1.45
N LEU A 72 7.50 -10.17 2.42
CA LEU A 72 7.29 -8.73 2.32
C LEU A 72 8.61 -7.95 2.26
N SER A 73 9.64 -8.39 3.00
CA SER A 73 10.95 -7.76 2.99
C SER A 73 11.64 -7.90 1.63
N GLN A 74 11.51 -9.06 0.98
CA GLN A 74 12.04 -9.26 -0.37
C GLN A 74 11.47 -8.22 -1.35
N TRP A 75 10.14 -8.08 -1.41
CA TRP A 75 9.49 -7.12 -2.30
C TRP A 75 9.71 -5.66 -1.89
N TYR A 76 9.83 -5.38 -0.59
CA TYR A 76 10.12 -4.03 -0.10
C TYR A 76 11.47 -3.51 -0.57
N ASN A 77 12.46 -4.39 -0.68
CA ASN A 77 13.82 -4.04 -1.10
C ASN A 77 14.04 -4.17 -2.62
N ASP A 78 13.02 -4.60 -3.37
CA ASP A 78 13.08 -4.74 -4.82
C ASP A 78 12.96 -3.36 -5.51
N PRO A 79 13.99 -2.92 -6.26
CA PRO A 79 14.00 -1.60 -6.88
C PRO A 79 12.99 -1.46 -8.03
N ASP A 80 12.73 -2.55 -8.76
CA ASP A 80 11.81 -2.55 -9.91
C ASP A 80 10.37 -2.46 -9.41
N PHE A 81 10.03 -3.20 -8.36
CA PHE A 81 8.73 -3.13 -7.70
C PHE A 81 8.48 -1.74 -7.08
N LYS A 82 9.53 -1.13 -6.51
CA LYS A 82 9.44 0.25 -6.03
C LYS A 82 9.19 1.24 -7.15
N ALA A 83 9.86 1.09 -8.29
CA ALA A 83 9.67 1.93 -9.47
C ALA A 83 8.25 1.78 -10.03
N GLU A 84 7.74 0.55 -10.13
CA GLU A 84 6.37 0.25 -10.55
C GLU A 84 5.34 0.93 -9.63
N CYS A 85 5.44 0.72 -8.31
CA CYS A 85 4.54 1.34 -7.34
C CYS A 85 4.63 2.88 -7.35
N THR A 86 5.81 3.43 -7.64
CA THR A 86 6.03 4.87 -7.77
C THR A 86 5.31 5.41 -9.01
N GLN A 87 5.42 4.72 -10.14
CA GLN A 87 4.79 5.14 -11.38
C GLN A 87 3.26 5.12 -11.25
N GLU A 88 2.69 4.03 -10.70
CA GLU A 88 1.25 3.96 -10.42
C GLU A 88 0.77 5.09 -9.52
N TYR A 89 1.53 5.41 -8.46
CA TYR A 89 1.20 6.52 -7.57
C TYR A 89 1.19 7.87 -8.32
N LEU A 90 2.20 8.11 -9.18
CA LEU A 90 2.28 9.33 -9.97
C LEU A 90 1.12 9.44 -10.97
N ASP A 91 0.74 8.34 -11.60
CA ASP A 91 -0.36 8.30 -12.56
C ASP A 91 -1.69 8.62 -11.86
N GLU A 92 -1.96 8.01 -10.71
CA GLU A 92 -3.16 8.32 -9.92
C GLU A 92 -3.17 9.77 -9.40
N ARG A 93 -2.01 10.28 -8.99
CA ARG A 93 -1.86 11.67 -8.57
C ARG A 93 -2.13 12.63 -9.73
N SER A 94 -1.62 12.31 -10.92
CA SER A 94 -1.88 13.08 -12.15
C SER A 94 -3.37 13.09 -12.49
N GLU A 95 -4.01 11.91 -12.46
CA GLU A 95 -5.47 11.78 -12.65
C GLU A 95 -6.26 12.62 -11.64
N TYR A 96 -5.89 12.56 -10.36
CA TYR A 96 -6.53 13.36 -9.31
C TYR A 96 -6.34 14.86 -9.53
N ARG A 97 -5.14 15.30 -9.91
CA ARG A 97 -4.86 16.71 -10.21
C ARG A 97 -5.64 17.20 -11.43
N ARG A 98 -5.81 16.36 -12.46
CA ARG A 98 -6.59 16.67 -13.67
C ARG A 98 -8.10 16.70 -13.43
N THR A 99 -8.63 15.75 -12.65
CA THR A 99 -10.09 15.50 -12.57
C THR A 99 -10.72 15.93 -11.25
N GLY A 100 -9.92 16.07 -10.19
CA GLY A 100 -10.38 16.25 -8.81
C GLY A 100 -10.99 14.98 -8.18
N ILE A 101 -11.01 13.85 -8.89
CA ILE A 101 -11.63 12.61 -8.41
C ILE A 101 -10.55 11.70 -7.84
N ALA A 102 -10.58 11.48 -6.53
CA ALA A 102 -9.66 10.55 -5.90
C ALA A 102 -10.06 9.12 -6.27
N LYS A 103 -9.11 8.32 -6.78
CA LYS A 103 -9.25 6.86 -6.74
C LYS A 103 -9.49 6.49 -5.29
N ARG A 104 -10.57 5.74 -5.02
CA ARG A 104 -10.86 5.27 -3.66
C ARG A 104 -9.64 4.49 -3.20
N LEU A 105 -8.80 5.13 -2.39
CA LEU A 105 -7.86 4.42 -1.53
C LEU A 105 -8.74 3.48 -0.75
N LYS A 106 -8.64 2.18 -1.01
CA LYS A 106 -9.23 1.17 -0.13
C LYS A 106 -8.58 1.46 1.20
N SER A 107 -9.28 2.19 2.06
CA SER A 107 -8.80 2.51 3.38
C SER A 107 -8.82 1.20 4.14
N SER A 108 -7.79 0.38 3.94
CA SER A 108 -7.28 -0.42 5.02
C SER A 108 -6.68 0.58 6.01
N ARG A 109 -7.54 1.34 6.71
CA ARG A 109 -7.34 1.46 8.15
C ARG A 109 -7.07 0.03 8.55
N TYR A 110 -5.84 -0.24 8.98
CA TYR A 110 -5.48 -1.47 9.66
C TYR A 110 -6.63 -1.78 10.62
N GLN A 111 -7.53 -2.66 10.19
CA GLN A 111 -8.54 -3.20 11.08
C GLN A 111 -7.70 -4.16 11.91
N SER A 112 -7.23 -3.67 13.06
CA SER A 112 -6.96 -4.57 14.18
C SER A 112 -8.22 -5.42 14.31
N SER A 113 -8.16 -6.66 13.85
CA SER A 113 -9.15 -7.67 14.21
C SER A 113 -9.23 -7.64 15.73
N THR A 114 -10.42 -7.31 16.22
CA THR A 114 -10.74 -7.35 17.64
C THR A 114 -10.66 -8.79 18.14
#